data_AF-A0A165GV12-F1
#
_entry.id   AF-A0A165GV12-F1
#
_cell.length_a   1.000
_cell.length_b   1.000
_cell.length_c   1.000
_cell.angle_alpha   90.00
_cell.angle_beta   90.00
_cell.angle_gamma   90.00
#
_symmetry.space_group_name_H-M   'P 1'
#
loop_
_entity.id
_entity.type
_entity.pdbx_description
1 polymer ?
#
loop_
_entity_poly.entity_id
_entity_poly.type
_entity_poly.pdbx_seq_one_letter_code
_entity_poly.pdbx_strand_id
1 'polypeptide(L)'
;MEDSHAQASGCDGSLRSTKMISLETPVHRLPPEITTNIFCLVRGNPVLQQRSESVFSVICLTHVCVQWRSIALLTPTLWTVVNIDRWDRALLSWLPAFLARSSIAPLDVQINCSPVKSKHILLRAIDLLVPETSRITHLRLSGWSMIRGSAHSKRFMMVSGELWSGLRKFSELQELDLGEWRDFPVFPRRFPLLHVLHTEWNNLRWTSALLHLSHLSLGPGEVYIYPIRDLLAKLECCHNLESLHIPRLSCNDRMGDPEPIHVLQLNNLHTLALHGCCTPVVVDFIVQLSLP
;
A
#
# COMPACT_ATOMS: atom_id res chain seq x y z
N MET A 1 49.82 42.11 60.32
CA MET A 1 49.74 42.65 58.95
C MET A 1 49.67 41.44 58.02
N GLU A 2 48.51 40.95 57.61
CA GLU A 2 47.12 41.29 57.96
C GLU A 2 46.26 40.02 57.77
N ASP A 3 45.24 39.89 58.62
CA ASP A 3 43.82 39.66 58.29
C ASP A 3 43.45 39.19 56.84
N SER A 4 42.43 38.34 56.60
CA SER A 4 41.27 37.95 57.42
C SER A 4 40.53 36.74 56.83
N HIS A 5 39.70 36.08 57.66
CA HIS A 5 38.62 35.19 57.20
C HIS A 5 37.39 36.01 56.72
N ALA A 6 36.72 35.57 55.64
CA ALA A 6 35.31 35.92 55.39
C ALA A 6 34.59 34.85 54.53
N GLN A 7 33.31 34.61 54.81
CA GLN A 7 32.42 33.68 54.09
C GLN A 7 31.53 34.41 53.08
N ALA A 8 31.18 33.75 51.98
CA ALA A 8 29.94 33.97 51.21
C ALA A 8 29.64 32.69 50.39
N SER A 9 28.72 31.79 50.77
CA SER A 9 27.25 31.90 50.80
C SER A 9 26.57 31.75 49.43
N GLY A 10 25.97 30.58 49.20
CA GLY A 10 24.67 30.41 48.52
C GLY A 10 24.54 30.77 47.03
N CYS A 11 24.51 29.74 46.18
CA CYS A 11 23.84 29.76 44.87
C CYS A 11 23.12 28.43 44.57
N ASP A 12 22.51 27.81 45.59
CA ASP A 12 21.57 26.69 45.39
C ASP A 12 20.19 27.25 44.98
N GLY A 13 20.00 27.51 43.68
CA GLY A 13 18.90 28.36 43.23
C GLY A 13 18.62 28.42 41.73
N SER A 14 18.97 27.40 40.93
CA SER A 14 18.71 27.43 39.47
C SER A 14 18.21 26.11 38.85
N LEU A 15 17.31 25.40 39.55
CA LEU A 15 16.67 24.17 39.05
C LEU A 15 15.14 24.20 39.01
N ARG A 16 14.50 25.33 39.36
CA ARG A 16 13.03 25.45 39.41
C ARG A 16 12.38 26.21 38.25
N SER A 17 13.12 27.03 37.51
CA SER A 17 12.54 27.93 36.48
C SER A 17 12.10 27.21 35.19
N THR A 18 12.79 26.13 34.79
CA THR A 18 12.52 25.42 33.52
C THR A 18 11.20 24.64 33.49
N LYS A 19 10.54 24.45 34.64
CA LYS A 19 9.30 23.66 34.77
C LYS A 19 8.01 24.46 34.60
N MET A 20 8.06 25.80 34.69
CA MET A 20 6.86 26.66 34.64
C MET A 20 6.48 27.10 33.22
N ILE A 21 7.46 27.30 32.34
CA ILE A 21 7.22 27.80 30.98
C ILE A 21 6.50 26.75 30.09
N SER A 22 6.57 25.46 30.44
CA SER A 22 6.01 24.37 29.63
C SER A 22 4.52 24.08 29.84
N LEU A 23 3.81 24.81 30.72
CA LEU A 23 2.37 24.59 30.93
C LEU A 23 1.49 25.60 30.18
N GLU A 24 2.04 26.74 29.77
CA GLU A 24 1.26 27.79 29.12
C GLU A 24 1.20 27.67 27.59
N THR A 25 2.15 26.97 26.95
CA THR A 25 2.14 26.87 25.48
C THR A 25 0.92 26.06 24.99
N PRO A 26 0.23 26.49 23.91
CA PRO A 26 -1.01 25.84 23.46
C PRO A 26 -0.84 24.34 23.14
N VAL A 27 0.37 23.95 22.72
CA VAL A 27 0.73 22.58 22.34
C VAL A 27 0.58 21.58 23.50
N HIS A 28 0.73 22.03 24.74
CA HIS A 28 0.59 21.19 25.94
C HIS A 28 -0.84 21.15 26.51
N ARG A 29 -1.76 21.97 25.99
CA ARG A 29 -3.18 22.01 26.41
C ARG A 29 -4.07 21.01 25.68
N LEU A 30 -3.60 20.42 24.57
CA LEU A 30 -4.34 19.43 23.82
C LEU A 30 -4.31 18.07 24.54
N PRO A 31 -5.48 17.41 24.73
CA PRO A 31 -5.52 16.04 25.21
C PRO A 31 -4.72 15.09 24.29
N PRO A 32 -4.16 13.99 24.82
CA PRO A 32 -3.44 12.99 24.02
C PRO A 32 -4.26 12.42 22.85
N GLU A 33 -5.57 12.26 23.04
CA GLU A 33 -6.51 11.72 22.05
C GLU A 33 -6.67 12.66 20.87
N ILE A 34 -6.84 13.97 21.13
CA ILE A 34 -6.94 15.00 20.09
C ILE A 34 -5.61 15.12 19.34
N THR A 35 -4.50 15.08 20.06
CA THR A 35 -3.15 15.09 19.47
C THR A 35 -2.93 13.87 18.56
N THR A 36 -3.36 12.69 19.00
CA THR A 36 -3.31 11.44 18.22
C THR A 36 -4.17 11.53 16.96
N ASN A 37 -5.38 12.08 17.05
CA ASN A 37 -6.25 12.30 15.90
C ASN A 37 -5.62 13.26 14.88
N ILE A 38 -4.99 14.35 15.33
CA ILE A 38 -4.23 15.26 14.45
C ILE A 38 -3.08 14.52 13.76
N PHE A 39 -2.34 13.67 14.48
CA PHE A 39 -1.24 12.88 13.88
C PHE A 39 -1.76 11.90 12.83
N CYS A 40 -2.90 11.24 13.09
CA CYS A 40 -3.57 10.37 12.13
C CYS A 40 -4.04 11.13 10.88
N LEU A 41 -4.53 12.37 11.02
CA LEU A 41 -4.90 13.23 9.88
C LEU A 41 -3.68 13.68 9.05
N VAL A 42 -2.58 14.08 9.70
CA VAL A 42 -1.31 14.42 9.01
C VAL A 42 -0.81 13.22 8.21
N ARG A 43 -0.82 12.03 8.82
CA ARG A 43 -0.43 10.77 8.18
C ARG A 43 -1.38 10.38 7.02
N GLY A 44 -2.67 10.63 7.18
CA GLY A 44 -3.71 10.38 6.18
C GLY A 44 -3.73 11.37 5.01
N ASN A 45 -2.90 12.42 5.04
CA ASN A 45 -2.91 13.46 4.02
C ASN A 45 -2.41 12.92 2.65
N PRO A 46 -3.24 12.97 1.58
CA PRO A 46 -2.88 12.38 0.30
C PRO A 46 -1.71 13.09 -0.38
N VAL A 47 -1.50 14.40 -0.14
CA VAL A 47 -0.38 15.16 -0.72
C VAL A 47 0.95 14.68 -0.14
N LEU A 48 1.02 14.42 1.18
CA LEU A 48 2.21 13.88 1.84
C LEU A 48 2.47 12.42 1.45
N GLN A 49 1.41 11.63 1.26
CA GLN A 49 1.53 10.25 0.79
C GLN A 49 2.06 10.17 -0.66
N GLN A 50 1.54 11.00 -1.57
CA GLN A 50 1.99 11.05 -2.98
C GLN A 50 3.47 11.43 -3.13
N ARG A 51 4.00 12.26 -2.22
CA ARG A 51 5.42 12.68 -2.23
C ARG A 51 6.39 11.69 -1.57
N SER A 52 5.90 10.57 -1.04
CA SER A 52 6.68 9.68 -0.14
C SER A 52 7.18 10.40 1.13
N GLU A 53 6.52 11.48 1.53
CA GLU A 53 6.89 12.27 2.71
C GLU A 53 6.23 11.74 4.00
N SER A 54 5.38 10.71 3.91
CA SER A 54 4.64 10.12 5.06
C SER A 54 5.55 9.60 6.18
N VAL A 55 6.67 8.95 5.84
CA VAL A 55 7.68 8.49 6.81
C VAL A 55 8.32 9.69 7.53
N PHE A 56 8.67 10.73 6.77
CA PHE A 56 9.27 11.95 7.31
C PHE A 56 8.29 12.75 8.17
N SER A 57 7.02 12.85 7.79
CA SER A 57 6.01 13.61 8.55
C SER A 57 5.80 13.01 9.95
N VAL A 58 5.69 11.68 10.06
CA VAL A 58 5.59 10.99 11.36
C VAL A 58 6.86 11.19 12.20
N ILE A 59 8.05 11.16 11.58
CA ILE A 59 9.30 11.46 12.29
C ILE A 59 9.30 12.92 12.79
N CYS A 60 8.93 13.91 11.97
CA CYS A 60 8.87 15.31 12.36
C CYS A 60 7.97 15.55 13.58
N LEU A 61 6.81 14.88 13.67
CA LEU A 61 5.93 14.95 14.85
C LEU A 61 6.66 14.54 16.14
N THR A 62 7.57 13.55 16.07
CA THR A 62 8.36 13.09 17.23
C THR A 62 9.49 14.04 17.66
N HIS A 63 9.71 15.13 16.93
CA HIS A 63 10.74 16.14 17.19
C HIS A 63 10.19 17.51 17.63
N VAL A 64 8.86 17.68 17.71
CA VAL A 64 8.23 18.95 18.15
C VAL A 64 8.43 19.22 19.64
N CYS A 65 8.04 18.26 20.50
CA CYS A 65 8.25 18.33 21.94
C CYS A 65 8.21 16.94 22.58
N VAL A 66 8.59 16.83 23.86
CA VAL A 66 8.64 15.54 24.59
C VAL A 66 7.26 14.87 24.65
N GLN A 67 6.17 15.63 24.86
CA GLN A 67 4.81 15.09 24.89
C GLN A 67 4.40 14.50 23.53
N TRP A 68 4.65 15.24 22.44
CA TRP A 68 4.35 14.77 21.08
C TRP A 68 5.16 13.54 20.70
N ARG A 69 6.44 13.48 21.12
CA ARG A 69 7.28 12.29 20.98
C ARG A 69 6.69 11.09 21.71
N SER A 70 6.29 11.24 22.97
CA SER A 70 5.66 10.16 23.74
C SER A 70 4.36 9.67 23.10
N ILE A 71 3.46 10.59 22.72
CA ILE A 71 2.18 10.25 22.06
C ILE A 71 2.43 9.51 20.74
N ALA A 72 3.30 10.03 19.87
CA ALA A 72 3.58 9.42 18.58
C ALA A 72 4.21 8.02 18.72
N LEU A 73 5.16 7.83 19.65
CA LEU A 73 5.79 6.54 19.90
C LEU A 73 4.83 5.51 20.53
N LEU A 74 3.85 5.96 21.32
CA LEU A 74 2.80 5.12 21.92
C LEU A 74 1.59 4.89 20.99
N THR A 75 1.62 5.36 19.74
CA THR A 75 0.52 5.23 18.78
C THR A 75 0.93 4.33 17.60
N PRO A 76 0.70 3.00 17.66
CA PRO A 76 1.16 2.06 16.62
C PRO A 76 0.63 2.36 15.22
N THR A 77 -0.61 2.88 15.13
CA THR A 77 -1.28 3.21 13.87
C THR A 77 -0.55 4.26 13.04
N LEU A 78 0.34 5.08 13.61
CA LEU A 78 1.16 6.02 12.84
C LEU A 78 2.24 5.29 12.03
N TRP A 79 2.81 4.21 12.57
CA TRP A 79 4.01 3.54 12.05
C TRP A 79 3.72 2.44 11.03
N THR A 80 2.45 2.19 10.69
CA THR A 80 2.05 1.05 9.81
C THR A 80 2.20 1.29 8.30
N VAL A 81 2.58 2.50 7.86
CA VAL A 81 2.78 2.84 6.44
C VAL A 81 4.28 2.77 6.18
N VAL A 82 4.66 1.78 5.38
CA VAL A 82 6.05 1.53 5.00
C VAL A 82 6.17 1.81 3.52
N ASN A 83 6.71 2.98 3.15
CA ASN A 83 7.05 3.26 1.76
C ASN A 83 8.53 2.98 1.52
N ILE A 84 8.80 2.19 0.48
CA ILE A 84 10.14 1.79 0.08
C ILE A 84 10.36 2.21 -1.37
N ASP A 85 10.57 3.51 -1.54
CA ASP A 85 10.92 4.19 -2.79
C ASP A 85 12.42 4.58 -2.84
N ARG A 86 13.00 4.94 -1.69
CA ARG A 86 14.39 5.37 -1.55
C ARG A 86 15.24 4.27 -0.93
N TRP A 87 15.96 3.56 -1.78
CA TRP A 87 16.82 2.42 -1.46
C TRP A 87 18.18 2.81 -0.84
N ASP A 88 18.17 3.74 0.12
CA ASP A 88 19.39 4.25 0.77
C ASP A 88 19.72 3.53 2.10
N ARG A 89 20.80 3.95 2.76
CA ARG A 89 21.21 3.36 4.06
C ARG A 89 20.32 3.79 5.23
N ALA A 90 19.55 4.88 5.11
CA ALA A 90 18.62 5.30 6.15
C ALA A 90 17.38 4.37 6.18
N LEU A 91 16.92 3.85 5.04
CA LEU A 91 15.88 2.81 4.98
C LEU A 91 16.14 1.67 5.97
N LEU A 92 17.34 1.09 5.94
CA LEU A 92 17.68 -0.05 6.81
C LEU A 92 17.85 0.33 8.28
N SER A 93 17.98 1.62 8.63
CA SER A 93 18.03 2.06 10.03
C SER A 93 16.65 2.42 10.60
N TRP A 94 15.73 2.97 9.79
CA TRP A 94 14.38 3.30 10.27
C TRP A 94 13.37 2.16 10.11
N LEU A 95 13.49 1.29 9.10
CA LEU A 95 12.50 0.23 8.83
C LEU A 95 12.28 -0.71 10.04
N PRO A 96 13.30 -1.26 10.72
CA PRO A 96 13.09 -2.09 11.91
C PRO A 96 12.38 -1.34 13.04
N ALA A 97 12.65 -0.03 13.19
CA ALA A 97 12.00 0.80 14.21
C ALA A 97 10.54 1.10 13.87
N PHE A 98 10.18 1.25 12.59
CA PHE A 98 8.79 1.37 12.15
C PHE A 98 8.02 0.07 12.38
N LEU A 99 8.58 -1.09 11.98
CA LEU A 99 7.96 -2.39 12.19
C LEU A 99 7.74 -2.67 13.69
N ALA A 100 8.75 -2.46 14.53
CA ALA A 100 8.62 -2.62 15.98
C ALA A 100 7.55 -1.71 16.61
N ARG A 101 7.47 -0.43 16.19
CA ARG A 101 6.45 0.52 16.70
C ARG A 101 5.05 0.23 16.15
N SER A 102 4.94 -0.35 14.96
CA SER A 102 3.65 -0.79 14.40
C SER A 102 3.02 -1.94 15.21
N SER A 103 3.82 -2.66 16.02
CA SER A 103 3.37 -3.73 16.91
C SER A 103 2.52 -4.78 16.16
N ILE A 104 1.25 -4.96 16.52
CA ILE A 104 0.30 -5.87 15.84
C ILE A 104 -0.61 -5.17 14.82
N ALA A 105 -0.45 -3.86 14.60
CA ALA A 105 -1.36 -3.09 13.76
C ALA A 105 -1.22 -3.46 12.26
N PRO A 106 -2.30 -3.33 11.45
CA PRO A 106 -2.29 -3.68 10.03
C PRO A 106 -1.39 -2.74 9.21
N LEU A 107 -0.53 -3.32 8.38
CA LEU A 107 0.44 -2.61 7.54
C LEU A 107 -0.14 -2.24 6.17
N ASP A 108 0.27 -1.07 5.66
CA ASP A 108 0.21 -0.66 4.25
C ASP A 108 1.66 -0.51 3.75
N VAL A 109 2.04 -1.34 2.79
CA VAL A 109 3.41 -1.47 2.32
C VAL A 109 3.48 -1.12 0.84
N GLN A 110 4.28 -0.11 0.50
CA GLN A 110 4.58 0.28 -0.87
C GLN A 110 6.06 -0.03 -1.19
N ILE A 111 6.32 -0.70 -2.30
CA ILE A 111 7.66 -1.16 -2.72
C ILE A 111 7.86 -0.76 -4.19
N ASN A 112 8.82 0.12 -4.46
CA ASN A 112 9.07 0.66 -5.82
C ASN A 112 10.46 0.28 -6.36
N CYS A 113 10.55 -0.89 -6.99
CA CYS A 113 11.78 -1.49 -7.47
C CYS A 113 12.37 -0.84 -8.75
N SER A 114 11.96 0.39 -9.11
CA SER A 114 12.51 1.17 -10.24
C SER A 114 14.05 1.32 -10.19
N PRO A 115 14.75 1.59 -11.32
CA PRO A 115 16.11 1.14 -11.57
C PRO A 115 17.09 1.45 -10.44
N VAL A 116 17.51 0.38 -9.76
CA VAL A 116 18.06 0.45 -8.40
C VAL A 116 19.58 0.61 -8.43
N LYS A 117 20.11 1.76 -7.97
CA LYS A 117 21.56 1.96 -7.74
C LYS A 117 22.14 1.02 -6.66
N SER A 118 21.30 0.36 -5.85
CA SER A 118 21.70 -0.46 -4.70
C SER A 118 20.74 -1.62 -4.44
N LYS A 119 20.58 -2.53 -5.42
CA LYS A 119 19.69 -3.71 -5.36
C LYS A 119 19.80 -4.52 -4.05
N HIS A 120 20.98 -4.61 -3.44
CA HIS A 120 21.18 -5.31 -2.16
C HIS A 120 20.40 -4.69 -0.98
N ILE A 121 20.20 -3.37 -0.96
CA ILE A 121 19.44 -2.69 0.10
C ILE A 121 17.95 -3.07 0.00
N LEU A 122 17.41 -3.07 -1.22
CA LEU A 122 16.06 -3.56 -1.54
C LEU A 122 15.85 -5.00 -1.06
N LEU A 123 16.75 -5.91 -1.39
CA LEU A 123 16.65 -7.32 -1.01
C LEU A 123 16.65 -7.50 0.52
N ARG A 124 17.47 -6.74 1.26
CA ARG A 124 17.46 -6.75 2.73
C ARG A 124 16.21 -6.13 3.34
N ALA A 125 15.65 -5.09 2.72
CA ALA A 125 14.38 -4.51 3.18
C ALA A 125 13.21 -5.47 2.97
N ILE A 126 13.21 -6.23 1.87
CA ILE A 126 12.26 -7.33 1.64
C ILE A 126 12.40 -8.41 2.72
N ASP A 127 13.60 -8.86 3.04
CA ASP A 127 13.83 -9.88 4.09
C ASP A 127 13.29 -9.45 5.47
N LEU A 128 13.34 -8.15 5.79
CA LEU A 128 12.76 -7.58 7.02
C LEU A 128 11.22 -7.58 7.02
N LEU A 129 10.58 -7.58 5.84
CA LEU A 129 9.12 -7.62 5.70
C LEU A 129 8.57 -9.06 5.66
N VAL A 130 9.36 -10.07 5.31
CA VAL A 130 8.90 -11.48 5.23
C VAL A 130 8.21 -11.96 6.52
N PRO A 131 8.71 -11.68 7.75
CA PRO A 131 8.04 -12.11 8.98
C PRO A 131 6.69 -11.40 9.23
N GLU A 132 6.46 -10.26 8.58
CA GLU A 132 5.34 -9.36 8.84
C GLU A 132 4.20 -9.53 7.83
N THR A 133 4.33 -10.45 6.86
CA THR A 133 3.39 -10.58 5.73
C THR A 133 1.94 -10.85 6.14
N SER A 134 1.72 -11.54 7.28
CA SER A 134 0.38 -11.79 7.82
C SER A 134 -0.35 -10.52 8.26
N ARG A 135 0.40 -9.46 8.64
CA ARG A 135 -0.15 -8.14 9.01
C ARG A 135 -0.30 -7.19 7.83
N ILE A 136 0.22 -7.52 6.64
CA ILE A 136 0.11 -6.66 5.46
C ILE A 136 -1.33 -6.74 4.93
N THR A 137 -2.04 -5.61 5.01
CA THR A 137 -3.42 -5.47 4.52
C THR A 137 -3.51 -4.81 3.17
N HIS A 138 -2.54 -3.94 2.87
CA HIS A 138 -2.41 -3.22 1.62
C HIS A 138 -0.97 -3.43 1.12
N LEU A 139 -0.82 -3.93 -0.10
CA LEU A 139 0.48 -4.13 -0.74
C LEU A 139 0.49 -3.44 -2.11
N ARG A 140 1.45 -2.53 -2.32
CA ARG A 140 1.59 -1.75 -3.55
C ARG A 140 2.97 -1.97 -4.15
N LEU A 141 3.07 -2.62 -5.30
CA LEU A 141 4.33 -2.99 -5.96
C LEU A 141 4.56 -2.18 -7.24
N SER A 142 5.79 -1.77 -7.52
CA SER A 142 6.22 -1.19 -8.81
C SER A 142 7.57 -1.75 -9.22
N GLY A 143 7.81 -1.92 -10.53
CA GLY A 143 9.10 -2.36 -11.08
C GLY A 143 9.59 -3.75 -10.63
N TRP A 144 8.71 -4.59 -10.08
CA TRP A 144 9.06 -5.83 -9.38
C TRP A 144 9.79 -6.85 -10.29
N SER A 145 9.64 -6.72 -11.61
CA SER A 145 10.41 -7.43 -12.65
C SER A 145 11.93 -7.34 -12.44
N MET A 146 12.45 -6.24 -11.89
CA MET A 146 13.90 -6.04 -11.68
C MET A 146 14.52 -6.90 -10.57
N ILE A 147 13.71 -7.49 -9.69
CA ILE A 147 14.14 -8.45 -8.64
C ILE A 147 13.57 -9.85 -8.84
N ARG A 148 12.93 -10.11 -9.99
CA ARG A 148 12.45 -11.41 -10.44
C ARG A 148 13.57 -12.48 -10.40
N GLY A 149 13.18 -13.75 -10.26
CA GLY A 149 14.09 -14.90 -10.16
C GLY A 149 14.94 -14.99 -8.87
N SER A 150 15.16 -13.88 -8.15
CA SER A 150 16.03 -13.84 -6.96
C SER A 150 15.48 -14.65 -5.78
N ALA A 151 16.38 -15.13 -4.93
CA ALA A 151 16.00 -15.86 -3.72
C ALA A 151 15.05 -15.06 -2.81
N HIS A 152 15.22 -13.73 -2.72
CA HIS A 152 14.44 -12.86 -1.84
C HIS A 152 13.02 -12.60 -2.37
N SER A 153 12.84 -12.39 -3.68
CA SER A 153 11.49 -12.26 -4.25
C SER A 153 10.74 -13.58 -4.21
N LYS A 154 11.44 -14.70 -4.47
CA LYS A 154 10.94 -16.05 -4.21
C LYS A 154 10.55 -16.25 -2.75
N ARG A 155 11.39 -15.81 -1.81
CA ARG A 155 11.12 -15.88 -0.36
C ARG A 155 9.88 -15.08 0.03
N PHE A 156 9.80 -13.82 -0.36
CA PHE A 156 8.66 -12.94 -0.07
C PHE A 156 7.33 -13.46 -0.62
N MET A 157 7.34 -14.10 -1.80
CA MET A 157 6.14 -14.64 -2.42
C MET A 157 5.83 -16.11 -2.04
N MET A 158 6.77 -16.86 -1.44
CA MET A 158 6.61 -18.29 -1.12
C MET A 158 6.74 -18.68 0.36
N VAL A 159 7.41 -17.90 1.22
CA VAL A 159 7.62 -18.27 2.64
C VAL A 159 6.37 -18.11 3.49
N SER A 160 5.34 -17.42 2.99
CA SER A 160 4.00 -17.45 3.54
C SER A 160 3.35 -18.82 3.26
N GLY A 161 3.80 -19.83 4.03
CA GLY A 161 3.15 -21.15 4.17
C GLY A 161 1.86 -21.04 4.97
N GLU A 162 1.77 -20.03 5.84
CA GLU A 162 0.51 -19.39 6.21
C GLU A 162 0.10 -18.40 5.13
N LEU A 163 -1.20 -18.30 4.87
CA LEU A 163 -1.75 -17.52 3.76
C LEU A 163 -1.40 -16.02 3.90
N TRP A 164 -1.52 -15.25 2.82
CA TRP A 164 -1.65 -13.78 2.89
C TRP A 164 -3.06 -13.44 3.42
N SER A 165 -3.37 -13.96 4.60
CA SER A 165 -4.69 -13.96 5.24
C SER A 165 -5.18 -12.55 5.54
N GLY A 166 -4.27 -11.63 5.87
CA GLY A 166 -4.58 -10.22 6.10
C GLY A 166 -4.74 -9.37 4.84
N LEU A 167 -4.31 -9.82 3.66
CA LEU A 167 -4.22 -8.96 2.48
C LEU A 167 -5.61 -8.68 1.89
N ARG A 168 -6.01 -7.40 1.92
CA ARG A 168 -7.31 -6.90 1.45
C ARG A 168 -7.22 -6.14 0.13
N LYS A 169 -6.11 -5.43 -0.07
CA LYS A 169 -5.84 -4.67 -1.29
C LYS A 169 -4.46 -4.99 -1.84
N PHE A 170 -4.41 -5.34 -3.11
CA PHE A 170 -3.19 -5.48 -3.88
C PHE A 170 -3.22 -4.46 -5.01
N SER A 171 -2.12 -3.75 -5.22
CA SER A 171 -1.98 -2.82 -6.33
C SER A 171 -0.61 -2.94 -6.97
N GLU A 172 -0.58 -2.93 -8.29
CA GLU A 172 0.65 -2.88 -9.07
C GLU A 172 0.68 -1.60 -9.89
N LEU A 173 1.84 -0.93 -9.94
CA LEU A 173 1.97 0.44 -10.43
C LEU A 173 2.92 0.59 -11.64
N GLN A 174 3.46 -0.53 -12.16
CA GLN A 174 4.28 -0.53 -13.38
C GLN A 174 4.37 -1.93 -13.99
N GLU A 175 4.38 -2.01 -15.32
CA GLU A 175 4.32 -3.23 -16.13
C GLU A 175 5.40 -4.28 -15.76
N LEU A 176 5.00 -5.55 -15.75
CA LEU A 176 5.88 -6.70 -15.54
C LEU A 176 6.13 -7.48 -16.82
N ASP A 177 7.38 -7.94 -17.00
CA ASP A 177 7.70 -9.00 -17.96
C ASP A 177 7.29 -10.38 -17.39
N LEU A 178 6.33 -11.02 -18.07
CA LEU A 178 5.39 -12.03 -17.53
C LEU A 178 5.87 -13.48 -17.51
N GLY A 179 7.16 -13.75 -17.73
CA GLY A 179 7.67 -15.13 -17.89
C GLY A 179 7.51 -16.09 -16.70
N GLU A 180 7.47 -15.61 -15.44
CA GLU A 180 7.30 -16.48 -14.24
C GLU A 180 5.93 -16.34 -13.55
N TRP A 181 5.13 -15.32 -13.88
CA TRP A 181 3.83 -15.08 -13.20
C TRP A 181 2.71 -15.99 -13.72
N ARG A 182 2.90 -16.65 -14.86
CA ARG A 182 1.99 -17.71 -15.37
C ARG A 182 1.75 -18.82 -14.37
N ASP A 183 2.74 -19.10 -13.52
CA ASP A 183 2.72 -20.18 -12.54
C ASP A 183 2.43 -19.70 -11.12
N PHE A 184 2.19 -18.40 -10.90
CA PHE A 184 1.73 -17.92 -9.60
C PHE A 184 0.23 -18.23 -9.45
N PRO A 185 -0.19 -19.19 -8.59
CA PRO A 185 -1.58 -19.62 -8.52
C PRO A 185 -2.30 -18.67 -7.56
N VAL A 186 -2.53 -17.43 -8.04
CA VAL A 186 -2.63 -16.26 -7.17
C VAL A 186 -3.71 -16.45 -6.09
N PHE A 187 -4.97 -16.64 -6.44
CA PHE A 187 -6.06 -16.41 -5.49
C PHE A 187 -6.62 -17.61 -4.70
N PRO A 188 -6.93 -18.80 -5.26
CA PRO A 188 -7.87 -19.77 -4.65
C PRO A 188 -7.47 -20.43 -3.33
N ARG A 189 -6.28 -20.13 -2.80
CA ARG A 189 -5.85 -20.53 -1.46
C ARG A 189 -5.07 -19.45 -0.71
N ARG A 190 -4.44 -18.47 -1.39
CA ARG A 190 -3.42 -17.60 -0.76
C ARG A 190 -3.92 -16.24 -0.29
N PHE A 191 -4.95 -15.65 -0.90
CA PHE A 191 -5.46 -14.32 -0.52
C PHE A 191 -6.98 -14.37 -0.23
N PRO A 192 -7.42 -15.03 0.86
CA PRO A 192 -8.83 -15.27 1.12
C PRO A 192 -9.65 -14.00 1.39
N LEU A 193 -9.00 -12.89 1.78
CA LEU A 193 -9.65 -11.60 2.09
C LEU A 193 -9.41 -10.52 1.03
N LEU A 194 -8.91 -10.85 -0.17
CA LEU A 194 -8.68 -9.84 -1.19
C LEU A 194 -10.01 -9.36 -1.78
N HIS A 195 -10.26 -8.06 -1.68
CA HIS A 195 -11.43 -7.39 -2.25
C HIS A 195 -11.04 -6.34 -3.31
N VAL A 196 -9.81 -5.80 -3.24
CA VAL A 196 -9.31 -4.82 -4.22
C VAL A 196 -8.10 -5.39 -4.95
N LEU A 197 -8.22 -5.47 -6.28
CA LEU A 197 -7.15 -5.85 -7.18
C LEU A 197 -6.95 -4.73 -8.22
N HIS A 198 -5.83 -4.02 -8.13
CA HIS A 198 -5.33 -3.16 -9.19
C HIS A 198 -4.07 -3.79 -9.80
N THR A 199 -4.03 -3.96 -11.11
CA THR A 199 -2.97 -4.75 -11.74
C THR A 199 -2.74 -4.41 -13.20
N GLU A 200 -1.46 -4.38 -13.60
CA GLU A 200 -1.03 -4.27 -15.00
C GLU A 200 -0.96 -5.66 -15.68
N TRP A 201 -1.43 -6.74 -15.02
CA TRP A 201 -1.34 -8.12 -15.50
C TRP A 201 -2.38 -8.48 -16.56
N ASN A 202 -1.98 -8.35 -17.82
CA ASN A 202 -2.77 -8.83 -18.97
C ASN A 202 -2.97 -10.37 -19.03
N ASN A 203 -2.18 -11.15 -18.28
CA ASN A 203 -2.18 -12.63 -18.29
C ASN A 203 -2.57 -13.27 -16.94
N LEU A 204 -3.40 -12.61 -16.12
CA LEU A 204 -3.96 -13.24 -14.93
C LEU A 204 -4.66 -14.57 -15.25
N ARG A 205 -4.38 -15.63 -14.49
CA ARG A 205 -5.19 -16.85 -14.48
C ARG A 205 -6.39 -16.64 -13.55
N TRP A 206 -7.41 -15.99 -14.10
CA TRP A 206 -8.73 -15.88 -13.50
C TRP A 206 -9.24 -17.28 -13.18
N THR A 207 -9.47 -17.51 -11.90
CA THR A 207 -10.04 -18.75 -11.36
C THR A 207 -11.28 -18.37 -10.57
N SER A 208 -12.07 -19.36 -10.13
CA SER A 208 -13.26 -19.22 -9.25
C SER A 208 -12.94 -18.68 -7.83
N ALA A 209 -11.85 -17.93 -7.71
CA ALA A 209 -11.23 -17.42 -6.51
C ALA A 209 -11.43 -15.91 -6.31
N LEU A 210 -11.85 -15.22 -7.38
CA LEU A 210 -12.09 -13.78 -7.41
C LEU A 210 -13.53 -13.41 -7.05
N LEU A 211 -14.34 -14.39 -6.60
CA LEU A 211 -15.73 -14.25 -6.17
C LEU A 211 -15.98 -13.12 -5.13
N HIS A 212 -14.95 -12.73 -4.39
CA HIS A 212 -15.00 -11.72 -3.34
C HIS A 212 -14.48 -10.34 -3.76
N LEU A 213 -14.02 -10.14 -5.00
CA LEU A 213 -13.57 -8.81 -5.44
C LEU A 213 -14.74 -7.82 -5.52
N SER A 214 -14.56 -6.66 -4.89
CA SER A 214 -15.45 -5.50 -5.03
C SER A 214 -14.84 -4.40 -5.92
N HIS A 215 -13.52 -4.29 -5.99
CA HIS A 215 -12.86 -3.37 -6.91
C HIS A 215 -11.83 -4.10 -7.78
N LEU A 216 -12.01 -4.00 -9.09
CA LEU A 216 -11.09 -4.49 -10.09
C LEU A 216 -10.63 -3.35 -10.99
N SER A 217 -9.32 -3.19 -11.12
CA SER A 217 -8.72 -2.25 -12.05
C SER A 217 -7.60 -2.94 -12.82
N LEU A 218 -7.78 -3.02 -14.13
CA LEU A 218 -6.76 -3.49 -15.08
C LEU A 218 -5.94 -2.30 -15.57
N GLY A 219 -4.70 -2.56 -15.93
CA GLY A 219 -3.71 -1.57 -16.36
C GLY A 219 -3.47 -1.55 -17.87
N PRO A 220 -3.08 -0.40 -18.46
CA PRO A 220 -3.07 -0.15 -19.91
C PRO A 220 -1.86 -0.77 -20.65
N GLY A 221 -1.39 -1.96 -20.24
CA GLY A 221 -0.13 -2.57 -20.69
C GLY A 221 0.08 -2.51 -22.21
N GLU A 222 1.33 -2.31 -22.63
CA GLU A 222 1.63 -1.77 -23.96
C GLU A 222 1.29 -2.72 -25.12
N VAL A 223 1.19 -4.02 -24.84
CA VAL A 223 1.20 -5.09 -25.86
C VAL A 223 -0.15 -5.79 -26.02
N TYR A 224 -1.10 -5.63 -25.09
CA TYR A 224 -2.31 -6.45 -25.04
C TYR A 224 -3.59 -5.62 -25.13
N ILE A 225 -4.49 -6.06 -26.02
CA ILE A 225 -5.85 -5.55 -26.12
C ILE A 225 -6.79 -6.66 -25.66
N TYR A 226 -7.65 -6.36 -24.68
CA TYR A 226 -8.50 -7.38 -24.05
C TYR A 226 -9.65 -7.78 -24.98
N PRO A 227 -9.81 -9.08 -25.33
CA PRO A 227 -11.00 -9.57 -26.02
C PRO A 227 -12.20 -9.49 -25.08
N ILE A 228 -13.32 -8.94 -25.56
CA ILE A 228 -14.56 -8.77 -24.78
C ILE A 228 -15.03 -10.12 -24.21
N ARG A 229 -15.11 -11.15 -25.05
CA ARG A 229 -15.59 -12.50 -24.68
C ARG A 229 -14.83 -13.12 -23.52
N ASP A 230 -13.50 -13.10 -23.60
CA ASP A 230 -12.62 -13.58 -22.54
C ASP A 230 -12.85 -12.84 -21.23
N LEU A 231 -13.03 -11.53 -21.28
CA LEU A 231 -13.22 -10.69 -20.10
C LEU A 231 -14.58 -10.93 -19.45
N LEU A 232 -15.66 -11.05 -20.23
CA LEU A 232 -17.00 -11.31 -19.71
C LEU A 232 -17.09 -12.67 -19.00
N ALA A 233 -16.54 -13.74 -19.60
CA ALA A 233 -16.45 -15.06 -18.97
C ALA A 233 -15.67 -15.05 -17.63
N LYS A 234 -14.78 -14.08 -17.43
CA LYS A 234 -14.03 -13.89 -16.17
C LYS A 234 -14.81 -13.06 -15.15
N LEU A 235 -15.55 -12.05 -15.63
CA LEU A 235 -16.41 -11.20 -14.81
C LEU A 235 -17.68 -11.92 -14.34
N GLU A 236 -18.11 -13.00 -15.00
CA GLU A 236 -19.22 -13.86 -14.56
C GLU A 236 -18.99 -14.47 -13.17
N CYS A 237 -17.73 -14.67 -12.78
CA CYS A 237 -17.39 -15.07 -11.41
C CYS A 237 -17.47 -13.93 -10.38
N CYS A 238 -17.61 -12.65 -10.78
CA CYS A 238 -17.36 -11.48 -9.93
C CYS A 238 -18.65 -10.76 -9.50
N HIS A 239 -19.61 -11.47 -8.90
CA HIS A 239 -20.94 -10.97 -8.52
C HIS A 239 -20.94 -9.77 -7.55
N ASN A 240 -19.90 -9.61 -6.73
CA ASN A 240 -19.80 -8.53 -5.72
C ASN A 240 -19.07 -7.27 -6.23
N LEU A 241 -18.86 -7.16 -7.54
CA LEU A 241 -18.05 -6.09 -8.12
C LEU A 241 -18.77 -4.73 -8.10
N GLU A 242 -18.25 -3.79 -7.30
CA GLU A 242 -18.71 -2.40 -7.16
C GLU A 242 -18.02 -1.45 -8.15
N SER A 243 -16.76 -1.75 -8.50
CA SER A 243 -15.94 -0.91 -9.37
C SER A 243 -15.12 -1.72 -10.36
N LEU A 244 -15.22 -1.35 -11.64
CA LEU A 244 -14.53 -1.96 -12.77
C LEU A 244 -13.83 -0.89 -13.60
N HIS A 245 -12.51 -0.96 -13.67
CA HIS A 245 -11.68 -0.11 -14.51
C HIS A 245 -10.95 -0.97 -15.55
N ILE A 246 -11.21 -0.73 -16.84
CA ILE A 246 -10.64 -1.48 -17.96
C ILE A 246 -10.06 -0.51 -18.99
N PRO A 247 -8.75 -0.57 -19.26
CA PRO A 247 -8.13 0.12 -20.37
C PRO A 247 -8.06 -0.79 -21.60
N ARG A 248 -8.13 -0.19 -22.80
CA ARG A 248 -7.81 -0.80 -24.09
C ARG A 248 -8.52 -2.15 -24.34
N LEU A 249 -9.85 -2.10 -24.46
CA LEU A 249 -10.67 -3.20 -25.00
C LEU A 249 -10.51 -3.34 -26.53
N SER A 250 -10.73 -4.55 -27.06
CA SER A 250 -10.83 -4.81 -28.51
C SER A 250 -11.96 -5.79 -28.85
N CYS A 251 -12.70 -5.47 -29.91
CA CYS A 251 -13.58 -6.41 -30.61
C CYS A 251 -12.77 -7.30 -31.58
N ASN A 252 -11.77 -8.02 -31.08
CA ASN A 252 -11.04 -9.04 -31.87
C ASN A 252 -11.82 -10.37 -31.99
N ASP A 253 -13.14 -10.31 -31.83
CA ASP A 253 -14.05 -11.39 -32.22
C ASP A 253 -13.96 -11.53 -33.74
N ARG A 254 -13.34 -12.63 -34.17
CA ARG A 254 -13.16 -12.95 -35.59
C ARG A 254 -14.54 -13.04 -36.24
N MET A 255 -14.72 -12.36 -37.38
CA MET A 255 -15.89 -12.50 -38.25
C MET A 255 -16.17 -13.99 -38.51
N GLY A 256 -17.15 -14.58 -37.82
CA GLY A 256 -17.42 -16.02 -37.95
C GLY A 256 -18.37 -16.63 -36.92
N ASP A 257 -18.19 -16.39 -35.62
CA ASP A 257 -18.91 -17.14 -34.58
C ASP A 257 -20.25 -16.47 -34.18
N PRO A 258 -21.40 -17.16 -34.36
CA PRO A 258 -22.71 -16.63 -34.02
C PRO A 258 -23.19 -17.18 -32.67
N GLU A 259 -22.97 -16.44 -31.57
CA GLU A 259 -23.85 -16.52 -30.40
C GLU A 259 -23.64 -15.32 -29.47
N PRO A 260 -24.73 -14.64 -29.04
CA PRO A 260 -24.63 -13.57 -28.05
C PRO A 260 -24.25 -14.17 -26.69
N ILE A 261 -23.19 -13.64 -26.09
CA ILE A 261 -22.86 -13.95 -24.71
C ILE A 261 -24.03 -13.48 -23.84
N HIS A 262 -24.48 -14.32 -22.90
CA HIS A 262 -25.55 -13.97 -21.98
C HIS A 262 -25.25 -12.64 -21.29
N VAL A 263 -26.26 -11.76 -21.24
CA VAL A 263 -26.10 -10.42 -20.65
C VAL A 263 -25.65 -10.55 -19.19
N LEU A 264 -24.46 -10.03 -18.90
CA LEU A 264 -23.79 -10.22 -17.63
C LEU A 264 -24.42 -9.33 -16.56
N GLN A 265 -25.02 -9.91 -15.51
CA GLN A 265 -25.60 -9.14 -14.42
C GLN A 265 -24.55 -8.72 -13.39
N LEU A 266 -24.18 -7.44 -13.40
CA LEU A 266 -23.29 -6.83 -12.41
C LEU A 266 -24.09 -5.88 -11.51
N ASN A 267 -25.03 -6.46 -10.76
CA ASN A 267 -26.06 -5.75 -10.00
C ASN A 267 -25.51 -4.76 -8.93
N ASN A 268 -24.25 -4.91 -8.53
CA ASN A 268 -23.58 -4.06 -7.55
C ASN A 268 -22.67 -2.98 -8.19
N LEU A 269 -22.52 -2.95 -9.52
CA LEU A 269 -21.54 -2.10 -10.18
C LEU A 269 -21.98 -0.64 -10.16
N HIS A 270 -21.24 0.19 -9.43
CA HIS A 270 -21.48 1.63 -9.30
C HIS A 270 -20.45 2.48 -10.05
N THR A 271 -19.30 1.93 -10.41
CA THR A 271 -18.24 2.64 -11.14
C THR A 271 -17.72 1.79 -12.30
N LEU A 272 -17.97 2.24 -13.53
CA LEU A 272 -17.37 1.69 -14.74
C LEU A 272 -16.48 2.74 -15.39
N ALA A 273 -15.19 2.44 -15.54
CA ALA A 273 -14.20 3.32 -16.13
C ALA A 273 -13.51 2.65 -17.32
N LEU A 274 -13.77 3.13 -18.53
CA LEU A 274 -13.23 2.60 -19.78
C LEU A 274 -12.26 3.61 -20.40
N HIS A 275 -10.99 3.24 -20.53
CA HIS A 275 -9.93 4.16 -20.98
C HIS A 275 -9.23 3.68 -22.25
N GLY A 276 -9.04 4.57 -23.23
CA GLY A 276 -8.32 4.23 -24.47
C GLY A 276 -9.02 3.17 -25.35
N CYS A 277 -10.33 2.99 -25.17
CA CYS A 277 -11.17 2.13 -26.01
C CYS A 277 -11.82 2.98 -27.12
N CYS A 278 -12.03 2.43 -28.31
CA CYS A 278 -12.82 3.11 -29.35
C CYS A 278 -14.33 2.92 -29.11
N THR A 279 -15.14 3.91 -29.52
CA THR A 279 -16.59 3.94 -29.25
C THR A 279 -17.35 2.68 -29.63
N PRO A 280 -17.11 2.02 -30.80
CA PRO A 280 -17.84 0.80 -31.16
C PRO A 280 -17.62 -0.35 -30.16
N VAL A 281 -16.38 -0.51 -29.68
CA VAL A 281 -16.00 -1.54 -28.70
C VAL A 281 -16.60 -1.26 -27.32
N VAL A 282 -16.70 0.03 -26.94
CA VAL A 282 -17.38 0.44 -25.69
C VAL A 282 -18.87 0.13 -25.74
N VAL A 283 -19.54 0.41 -26.88
CA VAL A 283 -20.97 0.11 -27.06
C VAL A 283 -21.22 -1.40 -27.02
N ASP A 284 -20.44 -2.18 -27.75
CA ASP A 284 -20.56 -3.66 -27.77
C ASP A 284 -20.38 -4.25 -26.37
N PHE A 285 -19.35 -3.81 -25.63
CA PHE A 285 -19.13 -4.23 -24.24
C PHE A 285 -20.30 -3.85 -23.32
N ILE A 286 -20.83 -2.62 -23.40
CA ILE A 286 -21.93 -2.16 -22.56
C ILE A 286 -23.25 -2.90 -22.87
N VAL A 287 -23.53 -3.21 -24.14
CA VAL A 287 -24.73 -3.99 -24.52
C VAL A 287 -24.72 -5.41 -23.93
N GLN A 288 -23.52 -5.96 -23.67
CA GLN A 288 -23.34 -7.26 -23.04
C GLN A 288 -23.35 -7.21 -21.50
N LEU A 289 -23.53 -6.02 -20.88
CA LEU A 289 -23.68 -5.82 -19.43
C LEU A 289 -25.11 -5.40 -19.06
N SER A 290 -25.70 -6.07 -18.08
CA SER A 290 -26.88 -5.59 -17.36
C SER A 290 -26.39 -4.79 -16.16
N LEU A 291 -26.41 -3.47 -16.30
CA LEU A 291 -26.15 -2.51 -15.22
C LEU A 291 -27.47 -2.19 -14.48
N PRO A 292 -27.41 -1.88 -13.17
CA PRO A 292 -28.58 -1.46 -12.38
C PRO A 292 -29.10 -0.05 -12.74
#